data_AF-A0A8T4TJ32-F1
#
_entry.id   AF-A0A8T4TJ32-F1
#
_cell.length_a   1.000
_cell.length_b   1.000
_cell.length_c   1.000
_cell.angle_alpha   90.00
_cell.angle_beta   90.00
_cell.angle_gamma   90.00
#
_symmetry.space_group_name_H-M   'P 1'
#
loop_
_entity.id
_entity.type
_entity.pdbx_description
1 polymer ?
#
loop_
_entity_poly.entity_id
_entity_poly.type
_entity_poly.pdbx_seq_one_letter_code
_entity_poly.pdbx_strand_id
1 'polypeptide(L)'
;MTAEELAKGQREISISEFFVKNKHLLGFDNPRKALLTTIKEAVDNSLDACEEARIVPEILVEIKTISEDRFKVIVEDNGPGIVKEQIPNIFAKLLYGSKFHRLRCSRGQQGIGISASSMYGQLTTGKPSIIRSKANPKKKAHYFELNIDTKSNQPKILKDEEIDWPEKKTGTRVEIELAAKYQKGNQSVDQYLKQTAIVNPHLSLVYINPEGVKTDFPRATTELPKEPKEIKPHPYGVELGILIKMLHDTKSKTLHHFLQNDFCRVSAKVAKEICDKALLDSSARPERIATHEAENLYKAINQTKIMAPPTNCVTPIGEELIVKGLKKEVDAEFYTAVTRSPSVYRGNPFIVEAGLAYGGSLPSDELVKVYRFANRVPLLYQLSACATTKSIATTSWRNYGLSQSKGALPAGPVVILVHIASVWVPFTSESKEAIAHYPEIIKEIKLALQEVGRKLGSHIRKNVKAKQQKERANLFEKYIPEVSSSLSKLSGEKKYIIQECLEKKLKKELPILLGDINKKDEKGTTKG
;
A
#
# COMPACT_ATOMS: atom_id res chain seq x y z
N MET A 1 -35.67 -14.79 39.07
CA MET A 1 -35.24 -14.03 37.88
C MET A 1 -36.33 -14.11 36.83
N THR A 2 -37.23 -13.15 36.83
CA THR A 2 -38.25 -12.99 35.79
C THR A 2 -37.66 -12.36 34.53
N ALA A 3 -38.33 -12.49 33.40
CA ALA A 3 -37.92 -11.83 32.15
C ALA A 3 -37.83 -10.30 32.31
N GLU A 4 -38.66 -9.72 33.18
CA GLU A 4 -38.65 -8.28 33.51
C GLU A 4 -37.43 -7.86 34.35
N GLU A 5 -36.95 -8.72 35.24
CA GLU A 5 -35.71 -8.50 36.00
C GLU A 5 -34.47 -8.61 35.10
N LEU A 6 -34.49 -9.55 34.14
CA LEU A 6 -33.46 -9.67 33.10
C LEU A 6 -33.47 -8.47 32.14
N ALA A 7 -34.65 -7.96 31.77
CA ALA A 7 -34.79 -6.78 30.90
C ALA A 7 -34.24 -5.51 31.55
N LYS A 8 -34.43 -5.31 32.86
CA LYS A 8 -33.83 -4.18 33.62
C LYS A 8 -32.30 -4.20 33.62
N GLY A 9 -31.68 -5.35 33.35
CA GLY A 9 -30.23 -5.49 33.22
C GLY A 9 -29.67 -5.10 31.85
N GLN A 10 -30.51 -4.92 30.83
CA GLN A 10 -30.07 -4.54 29.49
C GLN A 10 -29.63 -3.07 29.47
N ARG A 11 -28.44 -2.82 28.93
CA ARG A 11 -27.87 -1.47 28.80
C ARG A 11 -27.30 -1.29 27.39
N GLU A 12 -27.59 -0.14 26.79
CA GLU A 12 -26.91 0.32 25.59
C GLU A 12 -25.50 0.79 25.95
N ILE A 13 -24.52 0.48 25.10
CA ILE A 13 -23.14 0.93 25.25
C ILE A 13 -22.78 1.82 24.08
N SER A 14 -22.00 2.87 24.35
CA SER A 14 -21.49 3.72 23.29
C SER A 14 -20.46 2.98 22.43
N ILE A 15 -20.23 3.47 21.22
CA ILE A 15 -19.19 2.95 20.31
C ILE A 15 -17.80 3.05 20.96
N SER A 16 -17.53 4.14 21.68
CA SER A 16 -16.27 4.32 22.39
C SER A 16 -16.12 3.34 23.53
N GLU A 17 -17.17 3.05 24.28
CA GLU A 17 -17.16 2.03 25.33
C GLU A 17 -16.95 0.62 24.75
N PHE A 18 -17.59 0.32 23.61
CA PHE A 18 -17.37 -0.92 22.89
C PHE A 18 -15.90 -1.10 22.51
N PHE A 19 -15.24 -0.07 21.98
CA PHE A 19 -13.83 -0.13 21.60
C PHE A 19 -12.86 -0.10 22.80
N VAL A 20 -13.23 0.54 23.91
CA VAL A 20 -12.47 0.45 25.18
C VAL A 20 -12.40 -1.00 25.65
N LYS A 21 -13.51 -1.74 25.53
CA LYS A 21 -13.57 -3.18 25.87
C LYS A 21 -12.89 -4.05 24.81
N ASN A 22 -12.91 -3.63 23.54
CA ASN A 22 -12.42 -4.40 22.39
C ASN A 22 -11.25 -3.73 21.67
N LYS A 23 -10.21 -3.31 22.42
CA LYS A 23 -9.04 -2.58 21.88
C LYS A 23 -8.31 -3.32 20.75
N HIS A 24 -8.36 -4.65 20.77
CA HIS A 24 -7.74 -5.50 19.76
C HIS A 24 -8.34 -5.31 18.35
N LEU A 25 -9.61 -4.92 18.24
CA LEU A 25 -10.26 -4.65 16.94
C LEU A 25 -9.64 -3.42 16.25
N LEU A 26 -9.17 -2.46 17.03
CA LEU A 26 -8.53 -1.23 16.57
C LEU A 26 -7.02 -1.39 16.35
N GLY A 27 -6.47 -2.59 16.51
CA GLY A 27 -5.04 -2.83 16.38
C GLY A 27 -4.22 -2.49 17.63
N PHE A 28 -4.87 -2.19 18.77
CA PHE A 28 -4.21 -1.96 20.06
C PHE A 28 -4.25 -3.23 20.93
N ASP A 29 -3.82 -4.34 20.35
CA ASP A 29 -3.77 -5.67 20.99
C ASP A 29 -2.57 -5.83 21.93
N ASN A 30 -1.41 -5.28 21.54
CA ASN A 30 -0.18 -5.34 22.33
C ASN A 30 0.60 -4.00 22.30
N PRO A 31 1.45 -3.71 23.31
CA PRO A 31 2.17 -2.43 23.40
C PRO A 31 3.12 -2.13 22.23
N ARG A 32 3.68 -3.17 21.57
CA ARG A 32 4.54 -2.97 20.39
C ARG A 32 3.74 -2.50 19.19
N LYS A 33 2.60 -3.14 18.95
CA LYS A 33 1.71 -2.80 17.84
C LYS A 33 0.99 -1.47 18.09
N ALA A 34 0.62 -1.16 19.32
CA ALA A 34 0.03 0.13 19.70
C ALA A 34 0.87 1.34 19.26
N LEU A 35 2.19 1.26 19.42
CA LEU A 35 3.12 2.31 18.95
C LEU A 35 3.08 2.47 17.44
N LEU A 36 3.20 1.35 16.72
CA LEU A 36 3.17 1.32 15.27
C LEU A 36 1.83 1.79 14.71
N THR A 37 0.70 1.33 15.26
CA THR A 37 -0.65 1.76 14.86
C THR A 37 -0.82 3.27 15.05
N THR A 38 -0.36 3.83 16.17
CA THR A 38 -0.42 5.29 16.40
C THR A 38 0.33 6.08 15.33
N ILE A 39 1.56 5.65 15.01
CA ILE A 39 2.39 6.32 13.99
C ILE A 39 1.79 6.13 12.60
N LYS A 40 1.31 4.93 12.30
CA LYS A 40 0.63 4.61 11.03
C LYS A 40 -0.55 5.54 10.80
N GLU A 41 -1.48 5.63 11.75
CA GLU A 41 -2.69 6.44 11.59
C GLU A 41 -2.38 7.95 11.53
N ALA A 42 -1.36 8.43 12.25
CA ALA A 42 -0.93 9.82 12.17
C ALA A 42 -0.28 10.15 10.80
N VAL A 43 0.68 9.34 10.35
CA VAL A 43 1.39 9.54 9.08
C VAL A 43 0.45 9.42 7.88
N ASP A 44 -0.46 8.43 7.89
CA ASP A 44 -1.42 8.23 6.80
C ASP A 44 -2.38 9.42 6.67
N ASN A 45 -2.84 9.99 7.78
CA ASN A 45 -3.70 11.17 7.77
C ASN A 45 -2.95 12.43 7.31
N SER A 46 -1.70 12.62 7.73
CA SER A 46 -0.85 13.72 7.24
C SER A 46 -0.59 13.61 5.73
N LEU A 47 -0.29 12.41 5.22
CA LEU A 47 -0.12 12.16 3.78
C LEU A 47 -1.40 12.47 3.00
N ASP A 48 -2.55 11.96 3.45
CA ASP A 48 -3.84 12.23 2.79
C ASP A 48 -4.15 13.73 2.80
N ALA A 49 -3.92 14.44 3.92
CA ALA A 49 -4.17 15.88 4.02
C ALA A 49 -3.28 16.72 3.07
N CYS A 50 -1.99 16.38 2.95
CA CYS A 50 -1.10 17.05 2.02
C CYS A 50 -1.48 16.76 0.56
N GLU A 51 -1.78 15.50 0.22
CA GLU A 51 -2.15 15.11 -1.14
C GLU A 51 -3.47 15.74 -1.60
N GLU A 52 -4.49 15.78 -0.73
CA GLU A 52 -5.77 16.42 -1.00
C GLU A 52 -5.63 17.94 -1.19
N ALA A 53 -4.72 18.58 -0.46
CA ALA A 53 -4.40 20.00 -0.62
C ALA A 53 -3.40 20.29 -1.76
N ARG A 54 -2.95 19.27 -2.50
CA ARG A 54 -1.92 19.38 -3.55
C ARG A 54 -0.58 19.96 -3.04
N ILE A 55 -0.23 19.68 -1.78
CA ILE A 55 1.03 20.05 -1.14
C ILE A 55 1.97 18.84 -1.16
N VAL A 56 3.24 19.04 -1.53
CA VAL A 56 4.24 17.96 -1.47
C VAL A 56 4.57 17.68 -0.01
N PRO A 57 4.35 16.44 0.50
CA PRO A 57 4.37 16.17 1.92
C PRO A 57 5.78 16.20 2.52
N GLU A 58 5.89 16.92 3.62
CA GLU A 58 7.03 16.94 4.54
C GLU A 58 6.52 16.57 5.91
N ILE A 59 6.96 15.41 6.41
CA ILE A 59 6.50 14.86 7.68
C ILE A 59 7.70 14.65 8.59
N LEU A 60 7.57 15.11 9.84
CA LEU A 60 8.47 14.78 10.94
C LEU A 60 7.75 13.76 11.84
N VAL A 61 8.43 12.65 12.14
CA VAL A 61 8.01 11.68 13.14
C VAL A 61 9.08 11.61 14.21
N GLU A 62 8.73 11.93 15.44
CA GLU A 62 9.63 11.88 16.59
C GLU A 62 9.01 11.01 17.68
N ILE A 63 9.78 10.10 18.25
CA ILE A 63 9.37 9.27 19.38
C ILE A 63 10.28 9.59 20.55
N LYS A 64 9.72 10.15 21.64
CA LYS A 64 10.46 10.43 22.86
C LYS A 64 10.17 9.36 23.91
N THR A 65 11.23 8.85 24.53
CA THR A 65 11.12 8.00 25.72
C THR A 65 10.80 8.86 26.93
N ILE A 66 9.67 8.58 27.60
CA ILE A 66 9.31 9.21 28.87
C ILE A 66 9.71 8.30 30.04
N SER A 67 9.43 7.01 29.90
CA SER A 67 9.85 5.92 30.80
C SER A 67 9.96 4.62 30.01
N GLU A 68 10.40 3.52 30.62
CA GLU A 68 10.62 2.23 29.93
C GLU A 68 9.40 1.76 29.10
N ASP A 69 8.19 1.91 29.64
CA ASP A 69 6.94 1.50 28.98
C ASP A 69 6.10 2.67 28.46
N ARG A 70 6.62 3.91 28.45
CA ARG A 70 5.86 5.10 28.00
C ARG A 70 6.64 5.92 26.99
N PHE A 71 5.96 6.17 25.87
CA PHE A 71 6.51 6.93 24.77
C PHE A 71 5.58 8.08 24.40
N LYS A 72 6.18 9.21 24.03
CA LYS A 72 5.49 10.34 23.44
C LYS A 72 5.76 10.35 21.94
N VAL A 73 4.72 10.07 21.16
CA VAL A 73 4.76 10.12 19.69
C VAL A 73 4.38 11.53 19.25
N ILE A 74 5.22 12.12 18.40
CA ILE A 74 5.01 13.43 17.81
C ILE A 74 5.04 13.25 16.29
N VAL A 75 3.96 13.64 15.62
CA VAL A 75 3.90 13.69 14.16
C VAL A 75 3.53 15.10 13.74
N GLU A 76 4.34 15.68 12.86
CA GLU A 76 4.17 17.03 12.37
C GLU A 76 4.22 17.05 10.84
N ASP A 77 3.26 17.72 10.21
CA ASP A 77 3.16 17.84 8.76
C ASP A 77 3.20 19.30 8.28
N ASN A 78 3.38 19.46 6.97
CA ASN A 78 3.27 20.73 6.25
C ASN A 78 1.93 20.88 5.51
N GLY A 79 0.89 20.16 5.94
CA GLY A 79 -0.40 20.13 5.27
C GLY A 79 -1.16 21.48 5.34
N PRO A 80 -2.43 21.49 4.92
CA PRO A 80 -3.25 22.70 4.95
C PRO A 80 -3.58 23.17 6.37
N GLY A 81 -3.33 22.34 7.39
CA GLY A 81 -3.88 22.53 8.74
C GLY A 81 -5.36 22.16 8.81
N ILE A 82 -5.89 22.16 10.03
CA ILE A 82 -7.28 21.83 10.35
C ILE A 82 -7.96 23.07 10.94
N VAL A 83 -9.18 23.35 10.48
CA VAL A 83 -10.01 24.45 11.00
C VAL A 83 -10.42 24.18 12.45
N LYS A 84 -10.47 25.24 13.27
CA LYS A 84 -10.65 25.17 14.72
C LYS A 84 -11.81 24.25 15.16
N GLU A 85 -12.96 24.39 14.50
CA GLU A 85 -14.21 23.71 14.84
C GLU A 85 -14.15 22.19 14.59
N GLN A 86 -13.25 21.76 13.71
CA GLN A 86 -13.11 20.36 13.30
C GLN A 86 -12.07 19.60 14.13
N ILE A 87 -11.12 20.30 14.76
CA ILE A 87 -10.04 19.68 15.55
C ILE A 87 -10.61 18.74 16.63
N PRO A 88 -11.55 19.15 17.51
CA PRO A 88 -12.06 18.25 18.54
C PRO A 88 -12.75 17.01 17.96
N ASN A 89 -13.49 17.15 16.85
CA ASN A 89 -14.20 16.02 16.26
C ASN A 89 -13.27 15.03 15.56
N ILE A 90 -12.18 15.48 14.94
CA ILE A 90 -11.24 14.59 14.23
C ILE A 90 -10.43 13.74 15.21
N PHE A 91 -9.98 14.33 16.32
CA PHE A 91 -9.07 13.67 17.26
C PHE A 91 -9.78 13.06 18.48
N ALA A 92 -11.00 13.48 18.78
CA ALA A 92 -11.68 13.07 20.00
C ALA A 92 -13.15 12.61 19.80
N LYS A 93 -13.49 12.13 18.60
CA LYS A 93 -14.79 11.51 18.30
C LYS A 93 -14.61 10.32 17.35
N LEU A 94 -14.98 9.13 17.81
CA LEU A 94 -14.91 7.92 16.99
C LEU A 94 -16.01 7.94 15.92
N LEU A 95 -15.69 7.34 14.77
CA LEU A 95 -16.52 7.30 13.57
C LEU A 95 -16.86 8.70 13.00
N TYR A 96 -15.94 9.65 13.13
CA TYR A 96 -16.07 10.98 12.55
C TYR A 96 -15.07 11.19 11.42
N GLY A 97 -15.53 11.72 10.29
CA GLY A 97 -14.66 11.97 9.14
C GLY A 97 -15.40 12.17 7.83
N SER A 98 -14.69 12.73 6.85
CA SER A 98 -15.20 13.02 5.51
C SER A 98 -15.16 11.81 4.55
N LYS A 99 -14.56 10.68 4.98
CA LYS A 99 -14.22 9.53 4.12
C LYS A 99 -15.28 8.41 4.08
N PHE A 100 -16.35 8.47 4.89
CA PHE A 100 -17.35 7.39 5.01
C PHE A 100 -18.28 7.22 3.81
N HIS A 101 -18.55 8.29 3.06
CA HIS A 101 -19.62 8.29 2.07
C HIS A 101 -19.09 8.36 0.64
N ARG A 102 -17.76 8.45 0.49
CA ARG A 102 -17.09 8.62 -0.80
C ARG A 102 -16.38 7.35 -1.21
N LEU A 103 -16.78 6.80 -2.34
CA LEU A 103 -16.06 5.70 -2.98
C LEU A 103 -14.90 6.27 -3.82
N ARG A 104 -13.78 6.55 -3.15
CA ARG A 104 -12.49 6.89 -3.78
C ARG A 104 -11.33 6.17 -3.09
N CYS A 105 -10.23 5.94 -3.80
CA CYS A 105 -9.02 5.38 -3.21
C CYS A 105 -8.42 6.33 -2.16
N SER A 106 -8.28 5.87 -0.90
CA SER A 106 -7.61 6.60 0.19
C SER A 106 -6.91 5.62 1.16
N ARG A 107 -5.99 6.13 1.98
CA ARG A 107 -5.28 5.33 3.01
C ARG A 107 -6.22 4.97 4.17
N GLY A 108 -6.97 5.97 4.67
CA GLY A 108 -8.04 5.78 5.66
C GLY A 108 -9.39 5.42 5.02
N GLN A 109 -10.16 4.53 5.66
CA GLN A 109 -11.49 4.10 5.18
C GLN A 109 -12.66 4.42 6.14
N GLN A 110 -12.42 4.51 7.46
CA GLN A 110 -13.49 4.41 8.46
C GLN A 110 -13.47 5.51 9.53
N GLY A 111 -12.64 6.56 9.41
CA GLY A 111 -12.65 7.68 10.37
C GLY A 111 -12.47 7.31 11.85
N ILE A 112 -11.79 6.19 12.14
CA ILE A 112 -11.57 5.70 13.53
C ILE A 112 -10.13 5.91 13.98
N GLY A 113 -9.17 5.88 13.04
CA GLY A 113 -7.75 5.69 13.30
C GLY A 113 -7.14 6.61 14.36
N ILE A 114 -7.06 7.91 14.06
CA ILE A 114 -6.36 8.85 14.95
C ILE A 114 -7.10 9.07 16.27
N SER A 115 -8.43 9.09 16.24
CA SER A 115 -9.25 9.16 17.47
C SER A 115 -9.06 7.93 18.36
N ALA A 116 -8.87 6.74 17.77
CA ALA A 116 -8.52 5.53 18.52
C ALA A 116 -7.13 5.62 19.16
N SER A 117 -6.15 6.20 18.47
CA SER A 117 -4.82 6.46 19.05
C SER A 117 -4.89 7.43 20.22
N SER A 118 -5.65 8.52 20.09
CA SER A 118 -5.89 9.48 21.17
C SER A 118 -6.61 8.83 22.36
N MET A 119 -7.61 7.99 22.09
CA MET A 119 -8.32 7.21 23.12
C MET A 119 -7.35 6.27 23.85
N TYR A 120 -6.53 5.52 23.11
CA TYR A 120 -5.58 4.57 23.70
C TYR A 120 -4.54 5.28 24.56
N GLY A 121 -4.00 6.41 24.10
CA GLY A 121 -3.11 7.27 24.88
C GLY A 121 -3.75 7.69 26.20
N GLN A 122 -4.94 8.29 26.13
CA GLN A 122 -5.70 8.71 27.32
C GLN A 122 -5.97 7.55 28.29
N LEU A 123 -6.37 6.38 27.80
CA LEU A 123 -6.69 5.23 28.65
C LEU A 123 -5.45 4.63 29.33
N THR A 124 -4.27 4.76 28.72
CA THR A 124 -3.05 4.13 29.22
C THR A 124 -2.19 5.06 30.07
N THR A 125 -2.18 6.36 29.77
CA THR A 125 -1.33 7.35 30.46
C THR A 125 -2.14 8.36 31.27
N GLY A 126 -3.44 8.50 31.00
CA GLY A 126 -4.29 9.54 31.59
C GLY A 126 -4.03 10.95 31.03
N LYS A 127 -3.09 11.10 30.10
CA LYS A 127 -2.70 12.39 29.52
C LYS A 127 -3.58 12.72 28.30
N PRO A 128 -3.90 14.00 28.09
CA PRO A 128 -4.62 14.43 26.90
C PRO A 128 -3.74 14.35 25.66
N SER A 129 -4.38 14.22 24.50
CA SER A 129 -3.70 14.43 23.22
C SER A 129 -3.50 15.92 22.99
N ILE A 130 -2.29 16.32 22.58
CA ILE A 130 -1.94 17.72 22.30
C ILE A 130 -1.94 17.93 20.79
N ILE A 131 -2.74 18.87 20.32
CA ILE A 131 -2.87 19.18 18.89
C ILE A 131 -2.52 20.64 18.68
N ARG A 132 -1.63 20.89 17.72
CA ARG A 132 -1.32 22.23 17.21
C ARG A 132 -1.66 22.28 15.74
N SER A 133 -2.48 23.22 15.32
CA SER A 133 -2.93 23.33 13.93
C SER A 133 -2.89 24.78 13.47
N LYS A 134 -2.30 25.02 12.30
CA LYS A 134 -2.27 26.32 11.63
C LYS A 134 -2.86 26.20 10.24
N ALA A 135 -4.09 26.67 10.08
CA ALA A 135 -4.82 26.61 8.80
C ALA A 135 -4.55 27.82 7.88
N ASN A 136 -4.01 28.92 8.43
CA ASN A 136 -3.74 30.14 7.66
C ASN A 136 -2.37 30.73 8.04
N PRO A 137 -1.48 31.02 7.08
CA PRO A 137 -0.16 31.60 7.34
C PRO A 137 -0.17 32.89 8.15
N LYS A 138 -1.23 33.70 8.03
CA LYS A 138 -1.35 35.01 8.68
C LYS A 138 -1.97 34.96 10.07
N LYS A 139 -2.58 33.83 10.45
CA LYS A 139 -3.23 33.68 11.76
C LYS A 139 -2.31 32.93 12.73
N LYS A 140 -2.59 33.06 14.02
CA LYS A 140 -1.96 32.23 15.05
C LYS A 140 -2.38 30.76 14.88
N ALA A 141 -1.58 29.85 15.42
CA ALA A 141 -1.92 28.44 15.45
C ALA A 141 -2.86 28.17 16.63
N HIS A 142 -3.77 27.22 16.49
CA HIS A 142 -4.61 26.77 17.59
C HIS A 142 -3.94 25.63 18.33
N TYR A 143 -3.87 25.73 19.65
CA TYR A 143 -3.36 24.73 20.59
C TYR A 143 -4.54 24.12 21.35
N PHE A 144 -4.66 22.80 21.28
CA PHE A 144 -5.71 22.04 21.95
C PHE A 144 -5.15 20.93 22.82
N GLU A 145 -5.73 20.76 24.00
CA GLU A 145 -5.61 19.54 24.80
C GLU A 145 -6.96 18.84 24.84
N LEU A 146 -7.01 17.63 24.29
CA LEU A 146 -8.25 16.89 24.04
C LEU A 146 -8.27 15.56 24.77
N ASN A 147 -9.42 15.26 25.37
CA ASN A 147 -9.83 13.94 25.83
C ASN A 147 -11.12 13.50 25.13
N ILE A 148 -11.38 12.20 25.14
CA ILE A 148 -12.62 11.58 24.68
C ILE A 148 -13.43 11.20 25.90
N ASP A 149 -14.70 11.62 25.93
CA ASP A 149 -15.69 11.02 26.82
C ASP A 149 -16.17 9.70 26.21
N THR A 150 -15.73 8.60 26.80
CA THR A 150 -16.04 7.25 26.33
C THR A 150 -17.50 6.87 26.55
N LYS A 151 -18.26 7.55 27.41
CA LYS A 151 -19.69 7.26 27.61
C LYS A 151 -20.56 7.90 26.53
N SER A 152 -20.26 9.14 26.15
CA SER A 152 -21.05 9.90 25.17
C SER A 152 -20.47 9.91 23.75
N ASN A 153 -19.24 9.42 23.56
CA ASN A 153 -18.46 9.56 22.33
C ASN A 153 -18.40 11.03 21.86
N GLN A 154 -18.14 11.95 22.79
CA GLN A 154 -17.96 13.37 22.48
C GLN A 154 -16.58 13.86 22.93
N PRO A 155 -16.04 14.87 22.24
CA PRO A 155 -14.76 15.47 22.61
C PRO A 155 -14.91 16.30 23.89
N LYS A 156 -13.98 16.12 24.81
CA LYS A 156 -13.79 16.95 26.00
C LYS A 156 -12.56 17.81 25.82
N ILE A 157 -12.78 19.11 25.62
CA ILE A 157 -11.72 20.11 25.47
C ILE A 157 -11.24 20.52 26.87
N LEU A 158 -9.96 20.30 27.16
CA LEU A 158 -9.34 20.74 28.42
C LEU A 158 -8.70 22.12 28.28
N LYS A 159 -8.14 22.40 27.11
CA LYS A 159 -7.45 23.65 26.80
C LYS A 159 -7.66 24.01 25.32
N ASP A 160 -7.93 25.29 25.06
CA ASP A 160 -8.09 25.90 23.73
C ASP A 160 -7.44 27.29 23.78
N GLU A 161 -6.27 27.43 23.16
CA GLU A 161 -5.50 28.67 23.13
C GLU A 161 -4.95 28.96 21.73
N GLU A 162 -4.67 30.22 21.44
CA GLU A 162 -3.92 30.61 20.24
C GLU A 162 -2.45 30.84 20.59
N ILE A 163 -1.57 30.14 19.86
CA ILE A 163 -0.11 30.21 20.05
C ILE A 163 0.58 30.71 18.78
N ASP A 164 1.69 31.41 18.99
CA ASP A 164 2.56 31.79 17.87
C ASP A 164 3.40 30.58 17.45
N TRP A 165 3.34 30.25 16.15
CA TRP A 165 4.11 29.18 15.54
C TRP A 165 4.78 29.73 14.27
N PRO A 166 5.89 30.47 14.43
CA PRO A 166 6.50 31.23 13.33
C PRO A 166 7.21 30.33 12.30
N GLU A 167 7.72 29.19 12.74
CA GLU A 167 8.45 28.22 11.91
C GLU A 167 7.57 27.56 10.83
N LYS A 168 6.25 27.59 11.00
CA LYS A 168 5.29 26.97 10.07
C LYS A 168 4.36 28.00 9.45
N LYS A 169 4.16 27.89 8.13
CA LYS A 169 3.13 28.64 7.39
C LYS A 169 1.77 27.98 7.60
N THR A 170 1.67 26.69 7.31
CA THR A 170 0.51 25.84 7.58
C THR A 170 0.99 24.48 8.04
N GLY A 171 0.11 23.71 8.69
CA GLY A 171 0.40 22.35 9.08
C GLY A 171 -0.30 21.95 10.37
N THR A 172 -0.16 20.67 10.70
CA THR A 172 -0.68 20.08 11.94
C THR A 172 0.44 19.35 12.66
N ARG A 173 0.46 19.46 13.98
CA ARG A 173 1.31 18.67 14.87
C ARG A 173 0.47 18.00 15.92
N VAL A 174 0.66 16.69 16.06
CA VAL A 174 -0.11 15.83 16.95
C VAL A 174 0.88 15.17 17.91
N GLU A 175 0.63 15.30 19.21
CA GLU A 175 1.41 14.64 20.25
C GLU A 175 0.52 13.73 21.10
N ILE A 176 0.88 12.45 21.16
CA ILE A 176 0.14 11.43 21.92
C ILE A 176 1.13 10.70 22.82
N GLU A 177 0.86 10.71 24.13
CA GLU A 177 1.59 9.91 25.11
C GLU A 177 0.84 8.60 25.34
N LEU A 178 1.51 7.46 25.12
CA LEU A 178 0.90 6.14 25.25
C LEU A 178 1.82 5.12 25.92
N ALA A 179 1.22 4.11 26.57
CA ALA A 179 1.96 2.94 27.01
C ALA A 179 2.26 2.01 25.82
N ALA A 180 3.54 1.79 25.55
CA ALA A 180 4.03 1.15 24.34
C ALA A 180 5.39 0.48 24.56
N LYS A 181 5.82 -0.36 23.61
CA LYS A 181 7.17 -0.94 23.60
C LYS A 181 7.85 -0.71 22.26
N TYR A 182 9.01 -0.06 22.27
CA TYR A 182 9.83 0.11 21.09
C TYR A 182 10.75 -1.09 20.87
N GLN A 183 10.75 -1.65 19.65
CA GLN A 183 11.62 -2.77 19.29
C GLN A 183 11.95 -2.74 17.79
N LYS A 184 13.23 -2.88 17.45
CA LYS A 184 13.72 -2.97 16.07
C LYS A 184 13.36 -4.32 15.42
N GLY A 185 13.35 -4.36 14.08
CA GLY A 185 13.12 -5.57 13.28
C GLY A 185 12.04 -5.41 12.21
N ASN A 186 11.64 -6.52 11.56
CA ASN A 186 10.74 -6.48 10.39
C ASN A 186 9.32 -5.96 10.67
N GLN A 187 8.88 -5.98 11.93
CA GLN A 187 7.60 -5.46 12.40
C GLN A 187 7.81 -4.26 13.34
N SER A 188 8.81 -3.43 13.04
CA SER A 188 9.09 -2.20 13.80
C SER A 188 8.53 -0.96 13.10
N VAL A 189 8.50 0.13 13.86
CA VAL A 189 8.19 1.47 13.34
C VAL A 189 9.20 1.88 12.27
N ASP A 190 10.49 1.59 12.45
CA ASP A 190 11.54 1.90 11.49
C ASP A 190 11.23 1.26 10.12
N GLN A 191 10.85 -0.02 10.15
CA GLN A 191 10.53 -0.75 8.93
C GLN A 191 9.25 -0.22 8.27
N TYR A 192 8.26 0.19 9.08
CA TYR A 192 7.05 0.85 8.57
C TYR A 192 7.39 2.14 7.82
N LEU A 193 8.10 3.05 8.47
CA LEU A 193 8.47 4.35 7.91
C LEU A 193 9.35 4.20 6.67
N LYS A 194 10.28 3.24 6.68
CA LYS A 194 11.08 2.88 5.50
C LYS A 194 10.19 2.42 4.34
N GLN A 195 9.26 1.50 4.57
CA GLN A 195 8.32 1.05 3.54
C GLN A 195 7.37 2.16 3.07
N THR A 196 6.95 3.05 3.97
CA THR A 196 6.15 4.25 3.64
C THR A 196 6.92 5.18 2.69
N ALA A 197 8.23 5.36 2.90
CA ALA A 197 9.08 6.14 2.00
C ALA A 197 9.27 5.50 0.62
N ILE A 198 9.26 4.15 0.53
CA ILE A 198 9.32 3.42 -0.77
C ILE A 198 8.05 3.68 -1.59
N VAL A 199 6.89 3.53 -0.95
CA VAL A 199 5.59 3.53 -1.63
C VAL A 199 5.04 4.94 -1.89
N ASN A 200 5.60 5.94 -1.20
CA ASN A 200 5.30 7.37 -1.36
C ASN A 200 6.57 8.13 -1.75
N PRO A 201 7.05 8.03 -3.00
CA PRO A 201 8.31 8.62 -3.42
C PRO A 201 8.32 10.16 -3.39
N HIS A 202 7.15 10.80 -3.32
CA HIS A 202 7.01 12.25 -3.16
C HIS A 202 7.14 12.73 -1.70
N LEU A 203 7.16 11.81 -0.73
CA LEU A 203 7.31 12.12 0.69
C LEU A 203 8.76 12.44 1.05
N SER A 204 8.95 13.55 1.75
CA SER A 204 10.14 13.77 2.58
C SER A 204 9.78 13.47 4.03
N LEU A 205 10.47 12.51 4.63
CA LEU A 205 10.20 12.07 6.00
C LEU A 205 11.45 12.19 6.85
N VAL A 206 11.34 12.88 7.98
CA VAL A 206 12.38 12.93 9.01
C VAL A 206 11.91 12.07 10.16
N TYR A 207 12.70 11.08 10.56
CA TYR A 207 12.39 10.19 11.66
C TYR A 207 13.44 10.33 12.78
N ILE A 208 12.98 10.64 13.99
CA ILE A 208 13.81 10.65 15.20
C ILE A 208 13.32 9.52 16.10
N ASN A 209 14.18 8.52 16.27
CA ASN A 209 13.84 7.35 17.08
C ASN A 209 13.98 7.65 18.60
N PRO A 210 13.56 6.72 19.48
CA PRO A 210 13.66 6.91 20.94
C PRO A 210 15.09 7.06 21.48
N GLU A 211 16.10 6.66 20.70
CA GLU A 211 17.53 6.78 21.03
C GLU A 211 18.09 8.16 20.59
N GLY A 212 17.27 9.01 19.94
CA GLY A 212 17.69 10.30 19.39
C GLY A 212 18.39 10.22 18.04
N VAL A 213 18.45 9.03 17.42
CA VAL A 213 19.03 8.86 16.09
C VAL A 213 18.08 9.40 15.05
N LYS A 214 18.54 10.42 14.32
CA LYS A 214 17.82 11.03 13.21
C LYS A 214 18.10 10.26 11.92
N THR A 215 17.03 9.87 11.22
CA THR A 215 17.06 9.24 9.90
C THR A 215 16.26 10.10 8.93
N ASP A 216 16.92 10.54 7.85
CA ASP A 216 16.29 11.35 6.82
C ASP A 216 15.94 10.48 5.61
N PHE A 217 14.68 10.50 5.20
CA PHE A 217 14.18 9.85 3.99
C PHE A 217 13.82 10.93 2.96
N PRO A 218 14.76 11.36 2.09
CA PRO A 218 14.51 12.43 1.12
C PRO A 218 13.54 11.99 0.02
N ARG A 219 12.73 12.90 -0.51
CA ARG A 219 11.82 12.56 -1.62
C ARG A 219 12.59 12.21 -2.89
N ALA A 220 12.07 11.27 -3.67
CA ALA A 220 12.58 10.88 -4.99
C ALA A 220 11.88 11.60 -6.15
N THR A 221 10.71 12.19 -5.91
CA THR A 221 9.98 13.01 -6.90
C THR A 221 9.26 14.17 -6.21
N THR A 222 8.92 15.21 -6.96
CA THR A 222 8.01 16.28 -6.54
C THR A 222 6.63 16.15 -7.17
N GLU A 223 6.47 15.21 -8.11
CA GLU A 223 5.20 14.96 -8.77
C GLU A 223 4.22 14.26 -7.82
N LEU A 224 3.08 14.91 -7.59
CA LEU A 224 2.02 14.35 -6.77
C LEU A 224 1.18 13.34 -7.57
N PRO A 225 0.71 12.28 -6.89
CA PRO A 225 -0.30 11.37 -7.42
C PRO A 225 -1.50 12.08 -8.07
N LYS A 226 -2.08 11.46 -9.10
CA LYS A 226 -3.36 11.93 -9.66
C LYS A 226 -4.47 11.80 -8.61
N GLU A 227 -5.29 12.84 -8.51
CA GLU A 227 -6.42 12.84 -7.57
C GLU A 227 -7.46 11.78 -7.99
N PRO A 228 -7.81 10.83 -7.10
CA PRO A 228 -8.81 9.84 -7.40
C PRO A 228 -10.19 10.50 -7.44
N LYS A 229 -10.93 10.26 -8.52
CA LYS A 229 -12.30 10.77 -8.66
C LYS A 229 -13.26 9.89 -7.86
N GLU A 230 -14.17 10.51 -7.13
CA GLU A 230 -15.25 9.81 -6.47
C GLU A 230 -16.19 9.16 -7.50
N ILE A 231 -16.58 7.92 -7.25
CA ILE A 231 -17.49 7.17 -8.11
C ILE A 231 -18.73 6.75 -7.33
N LYS A 232 -19.81 6.49 -8.06
CA LYS A 232 -21.01 5.85 -7.52
C LYS A 232 -20.79 4.35 -7.40
N PRO A 233 -21.50 3.65 -6.49
CA PRO A 233 -21.40 2.21 -6.36
C PRO A 233 -21.72 1.52 -7.70
N HIS A 234 -21.02 0.43 -7.97
CA HIS A 234 -21.33 -0.43 -9.10
C HIS A 234 -22.41 -1.44 -8.68
N PRO A 235 -23.41 -1.75 -9.53
CA PRO A 235 -24.52 -2.64 -9.16
C PRO A 235 -24.07 -4.01 -8.62
N TYR A 236 -23.09 -4.67 -9.26
CA TYR A 236 -22.53 -5.95 -8.78
C TYR A 236 -21.85 -5.90 -7.40
N GLY A 237 -21.57 -4.72 -6.86
CA GLY A 237 -20.91 -4.56 -5.56
C GLY A 237 -21.85 -4.27 -4.40
N VAL A 238 -23.13 -4.08 -4.69
CA VAL A 238 -24.14 -3.78 -3.66
C VAL A 238 -24.72 -5.08 -3.13
N GLU A 239 -24.98 -5.13 -1.82
CA GLU A 239 -25.68 -6.25 -1.18
C GLU A 239 -27.17 -5.94 -1.07
N LEU A 240 -28.02 -6.97 -0.95
CA LEU A 240 -29.48 -6.80 -0.92
C LEU A 240 -29.95 -5.79 0.14
N GLY A 241 -29.42 -5.86 1.36
CA GLY A 241 -29.78 -4.90 2.43
C GLY A 241 -29.39 -3.47 2.11
N ILE A 242 -28.24 -3.26 1.45
CA ILE A 242 -27.80 -1.93 0.99
C ILE A 242 -28.69 -1.46 -0.16
N LEU A 243 -29.04 -2.35 -1.10
CA LEU A 243 -29.96 -2.02 -2.20
C LEU A 243 -31.32 -1.56 -1.67
N ILE A 244 -31.88 -2.25 -0.69
CA ILE A 244 -33.15 -1.86 -0.02
C ILE A 244 -33.00 -0.49 0.63
N LYS A 245 -31.91 -0.27 1.38
CA LYS A 245 -31.65 1.05 1.97
C LYS A 245 -31.53 2.15 0.91
N MET A 246 -30.82 1.88 -0.19
CA MET A 246 -30.69 2.82 -1.31
C MET A 246 -32.04 3.11 -1.99
N LEU A 247 -32.94 2.13 -2.11
CA LEU A 247 -34.29 2.32 -2.64
C LEU A 247 -35.13 3.26 -1.76
N HIS A 248 -34.93 3.25 -0.44
CA HIS A 248 -35.60 4.16 0.50
C HIS A 248 -34.94 5.54 0.61
N ASP A 249 -33.61 5.62 0.53
CA ASP A 249 -32.86 6.87 0.70
C ASP A 249 -32.76 7.70 -0.60
N THR A 250 -33.10 7.12 -1.75
CA THR A 250 -32.96 7.79 -3.05
C THR A 250 -33.91 8.96 -3.22
N LYS A 251 -33.45 10.00 -3.93
CA LYS A 251 -34.30 11.13 -4.36
C LYS A 251 -35.00 10.87 -5.70
N SER A 252 -34.71 9.74 -6.35
CA SER A 252 -35.25 9.40 -7.67
C SER A 252 -36.72 8.99 -7.58
N LYS A 253 -37.57 9.57 -8.45
CA LYS A 253 -39.02 9.31 -8.43
C LYS A 253 -39.42 7.97 -9.06
N THR A 254 -38.56 7.40 -9.90
CA THR A 254 -38.83 6.17 -10.66
C THR A 254 -37.67 5.20 -10.53
N LEU A 255 -37.97 3.89 -10.59
CA LEU A 255 -36.98 2.82 -10.51
C LEU A 255 -35.94 2.92 -11.63
N HIS A 256 -36.37 3.32 -12.82
CA HIS A 256 -35.47 3.58 -13.95
C HIS A 256 -34.43 4.67 -13.63
N HIS A 257 -34.87 5.81 -13.12
CA HIS A 257 -33.95 6.91 -12.77
C HIS A 257 -33.08 6.57 -11.57
N PHE A 258 -33.60 5.81 -10.59
CA PHE A 258 -32.80 5.31 -9.48
C PHE A 258 -31.61 4.49 -9.99
N LEU A 259 -31.85 3.50 -10.85
CA LEU A 259 -30.80 2.65 -11.40
C LEU A 259 -29.76 3.45 -12.20
N GLN A 260 -30.19 4.49 -12.93
CA GLN A 260 -29.30 5.33 -13.73
C GLN A 260 -28.50 6.35 -12.89
N ASN A 261 -29.14 6.94 -11.88
CA ASN A 261 -28.57 8.05 -11.13
C ASN A 261 -27.75 7.60 -9.93
N ASP A 262 -28.08 6.48 -9.28
CA ASP A 262 -27.43 6.11 -8.02
C ASP A 262 -26.31 5.09 -8.22
N PHE A 263 -26.24 4.46 -9.40
CA PHE A 263 -25.18 3.53 -9.78
C PHE A 263 -24.30 4.07 -10.90
N CYS A 264 -23.04 3.63 -10.92
CA CYS A 264 -22.19 3.87 -12.08
C CYS A 264 -22.46 2.85 -13.18
N ARG A 265 -22.23 3.25 -14.45
CA ARG A 265 -22.26 2.37 -15.63
C ARG A 265 -23.61 1.72 -15.96
N VAL A 266 -24.70 2.25 -15.41
CA VAL A 266 -26.07 1.89 -15.80
C VAL A 266 -26.60 2.93 -16.77
N SER A 267 -26.77 2.55 -18.03
CA SER A 267 -27.45 3.39 -19.04
C SER A 267 -28.96 3.19 -18.99
N ALA A 268 -29.74 4.08 -19.61
CA ALA A 268 -31.18 3.93 -19.70
C ALA A 268 -31.59 2.56 -20.30
N LYS A 269 -30.86 2.08 -21.32
CA LYS A 269 -31.10 0.75 -21.90
C LYS A 269 -30.89 -0.38 -20.89
N VAL A 270 -29.80 -0.32 -20.13
CA VAL A 270 -29.47 -1.34 -19.11
C VAL A 270 -30.46 -1.27 -17.93
N ALA A 271 -30.84 -0.06 -17.49
CA ALA A 271 -31.84 0.11 -16.45
C ALA A 271 -33.17 -0.51 -16.84
N LYS A 272 -33.61 -0.30 -18.09
CA LYS A 272 -34.83 -0.93 -18.61
C LYS A 272 -34.71 -2.45 -18.65
N GLU A 273 -33.59 -2.99 -19.15
CA GLU A 273 -33.34 -4.44 -19.19
C GLU A 273 -33.38 -5.07 -17.78
N ILE A 274 -32.84 -4.38 -16.78
CA ILE A 274 -32.88 -4.82 -15.37
C ILE A 274 -34.33 -4.85 -14.86
N CYS A 275 -35.11 -3.78 -15.09
CA CYS A 275 -36.51 -3.72 -14.68
C CYS A 275 -37.35 -4.83 -15.36
N ASP A 276 -37.15 -5.03 -16.66
CA ASP A 276 -37.86 -6.04 -17.45
C ASP A 276 -37.58 -7.46 -16.93
N LYS A 277 -36.31 -7.78 -16.61
CA LYS A 277 -35.93 -9.07 -16.01
C LYS A 277 -36.42 -9.25 -14.57
N ALA A 278 -36.51 -8.14 -13.82
CA ALA A 278 -37.04 -8.15 -12.47
C ALA A 278 -38.58 -8.25 -12.43
N LEU A 279 -39.25 -8.14 -13.58
CA LEU A 279 -40.71 -8.03 -13.70
C LEU A 279 -41.27 -6.84 -12.91
N LEU A 280 -40.51 -5.74 -12.88
CA LEU A 280 -40.89 -4.50 -12.19
C LEU A 280 -41.14 -3.40 -13.21
N ASP A 281 -42.19 -2.59 -12.97
CA ASP A 281 -42.43 -1.43 -13.80
C ASP A 281 -41.29 -0.41 -13.63
N SER A 282 -40.72 0.04 -14.74
CA SER A 282 -39.71 1.10 -14.79
C SER A 282 -40.18 2.42 -14.15
N SER A 283 -41.50 2.65 -14.15
CA SER A 283 -42.13 3.84 -13.55
C SER A 283 -42.43 3.69 -12.05
N ALA A 284 -42.25 2.49 -11.49
CA ALA A 284 -42.50 2.22 -10.08
C ALA A 284 -41.66 3.13 -9.17
N ARG A 285 -42.22 3.53 -8.03
CA ARG A 285 -41.52 4.36 -7.05
C ARG A 285 -40.53 3.50 -6.24
N PRO A 286 -39.24 3.85 -6.18
CA PRO A 286 -38.23 3.09 -5.42
C PRO A 286 -38.63 2.81 -3.97
N GLU A 287 -39.15 3.82 -3.27
CA GLU A 287 -39.56 3.72 -1.85
C GLU A 287 -40.68 2.69 -1.59
N ARG A 288 -41.45 2.33 -2.62
CA ARG A 288 -42.61 1.42 -2.51
C ARG A 288 -42.28 -0.02 -2.89
N ILE A 289 -41.05 -0.30 -3.34
CA ILE A 289 -40.62 -1.64 -3.72
C ILE A 289 -40.53 -2.50 -2.46
N ALA A 290 -41.30 -3.60 -2.44
CA ALA A 290 -41.29 -4.52 -1.30
C ALA A 290 -39.97 -5.31 -1.23
N THR A 291 -39.64 -5.86 -0.06
CA THR A 291 -38.40 -6.64 0.16
C THR A 291 -38.22 -7.80 -0.82
N HIS A 292 -39.31 -8.53 -1.12
CA HIS A 292 -39.32 -9.61 -2.12
C HIS A 292 -39.03 -9.09 -3.54
N GLU A 293 -39.60 -7.94 -3.89
CA GLU A 293 -39.37 -7.31 -5.20
C GLU A 293 -37.93 -6.79 -5.33
N ALA A 294 -37.37 -6.27 -4.24
CA ALA A 294 -35.96 -5.87 -4.17
C ALA A 294 -35.02 -7.08 -4.35
N GLU A 295 -35.39 -8.27 -3.86
CA GLU A 295 -34.64 -9.50 -4.10
C GLU A 295 -34.66 -9.90 -5.59
N ASN A 296 -35.82 -9.78 -6.24
CA ASN A 296 -35.94 -10.04 -7.68
C ASN A 296 -35.11 -9.04 -8.49
N LEU A 297 -35.15 -7.76 -8.12
CA LEU A 297 -34.30 -6.73 -8.71
C LEU A 297 -32.80 -7.05 -8.52
N TYR A 298 -32.41 -7.51 -7.34
CA TYR A 298 -31.04 -7.91 -7.03
C TYR A 298 -30.56 -9.08 -7.90
N LYS A 299 -31.40 -10.11 -8.08
CA LYS A 299 -31.11 -11.23 -8.99
C LYS A 299 -31.01 -10.76 -10.44
N ALA A 300 -31.90 -9.87 -10.89
CA ALA A 300 -31.89 -9.32 -12.24
C ALA A 300 -30.63 -8.50 -12.55
N ILE A 301 -30.12 -7.73 -11.58
CA ILE A 301 -28.85 -7.01 -11.68
C ILE A 301 -27.70 -7.98 -11.96
N ASN A 302 -27.59 -9.07 -11.19
CA ASN A 302 -26.51 -10.04 -11.33
C ASN A 302 -26.57 -10.86 -12.63
N GLN A 303 -27.76 -11.01 -13.22
CA GLN A 303 -27.95 -11.68 -14.51
C GLN A 303 -27.75 -10.77 -15.72
N THR A 304 -27.68 -9.45 -15.52
CA THR A 304 -27.56 -8.47 -16.61
C THR A 304 -26.12 -8.10 -16.83
N LYS A 305 -25.67 -8.04 -18.09
CA LYS A 305 -24.29 -7.70 -18.43
C LYS A 305 -24.08 -6.18 -18.38
N ILE A 306 -23.51 -5.72 -17.28
CA ILE A 306 -23.17 -4.31 -17.04
C ILE A 306 -21.71 -4.04 -17.39
N MET A 307 -21.42 -2.84 -17.91
CA MET A 307 -20.07 -2.39 -18.22
C MET A 307 -19.23 -2.27 -16.94
N ALA A 308 -17.95 -2.63 -17.01
CA ALA A 308 -17.03 -2.53 -15.88
C ALA A 308 -16.97 -1.11 -15.28
N PRO A 309 -16.82 -0.97 -13.95
CA PRO A 309 -16.71 0.30 -13.26
C PRO A 309 -15.58 1.17 -13.83
N PRO A 310 -15.71 2.50 -13.72
CA PRO A 310 -14.68 3.42 -14.18
C PRO A 310 -13.41 3.29 -13.33
N THR A 311 -12.24 3.38 -13.97
CA THR A 311 -10.94 3.09 -13.36
C THR A 311 -10.23 4.34 -12.84
N ASN A 312 -10.77 5.52 -13.12
CA ASN A 312 -10.27 6.83 -12.69
C ASN A 312 -10.42 7.11 -11.18
N CYS A 313 -11.03 6.20 -10.43
CA CYS A 313 -11.16 6.25 -8.98
C CYS A 313 -10.00 5.56 -8.23
N VAL A 314 -9.12 4.88 -8.97
CA VAL A 314 -7.95 4.18 -8.43
C VAL A 314 -6.70 4.84 -8.98
N THR A 315 -5.80 5.24 -8.07
CA THR A 315 -4.53 5.85 -8.44
C THR A 315 -3.37 4.89 -8.12
N PRO A 316 -2.75 4.25 -9.12
CA PRO A 316 -1.57 3.41 -8.90
C PRO A 316 -0.36 4.27 -8.46
N ILE A 317 0.72 3.63 -8.03
CA ILE A 317 2.00 4.28 -7.80
C ILE A 317 2.70 4.51 -9.15
N GLY A 318 2.72 3.50 -10.01
CA GLY A 318 3.38 3.51 -11.31
C GLY A 318 4.75 2.80 -11.29
N GLU A 319 5.07 2.14 -12.39
CA GLU A 319 6.28 1.30 -12.53
C GLU A 319 7.57 2.07 -12.24
N GLU A 320 7.74 3.26 -12.81
CA GLU A 320 8.93 4.08 -12.63
C GLU A 320 9.12 4.52 -11.18
N LEU A 321 8.01 4.89 -10.53
CA LEU A 321 8.00 5.35 -9.15
C LEU A 321 8.28 4.21 -8.16
N ILE A 322 7.76 3.00 -8.43
CA ILE A 322 8.11 1.80 -7.65
C ILE A 322 9.61 1.49 -7.78
N VAL A 323 10.17 1.55 -8.99
CA VAL A 323 11.61 1.32 -9.20
C VAL A 323 12.46 2.37 -8.49
N LYS A 324 12.08 3.65 -8.56
CA LYS A 324 12.77 4.74 -7.83
C LYS A 324 12.71 4.54 -6.31
N GLY A 325 11.54 4.17 -5.78
CA GLY A 325 11.36 3.86 -4.35
C GLY A 325 12.21 2.69 -3.89
N LEU A 326 12.27 1.60 -4.68
CA LEU A 326 13.10 0.44 -4.36
C LEU A 326 14.59 0.78 -4.40
N LYS A 327 15.07 1.48 -5.45
CA LYS A 327 16.48 1.89 -5.58
C LYS A 327 16.98 2.77 -4.43
N LYS A 328 16.08 3.57 -3.85
CA LYS A 328 16.41 4.46 -2.75
C LYS A 328 16.69 3.72 -1.45
N GLU A 329 15.90 2.68 -1.16
CA GLU A 329 15.85 2.06 0.18
C GLU A 329 16.39 0.62 0.22
N VAL A 330 16.51 -0.02 -0.93
CA VAL A 330 16.99 -1.40 -1.08
C VAL A 330 18.20 -1.37 -2.00
N ASP A 331 19.36 -1.79 -1.47
CA ASP A 331 20.58 -1.92 -2.24
C ASP A 331 20.62 -3.28 -2.97
N ALA A 332 20.41 -3.23 -4.28
CA ALA A 332 20.33 -4.36 -5.19
C ALA A 332 20.91 -4.00 -6.56
N GLU A 333 21.20 -5.02 -7.37
CA GLU A 333 21.79 -4.88 -8.71
C GLU A 333 20.74 -4.71 -9.82
N PHE A 334 19.59 -5.35 -9.64
CA PHE A 334 18.52 -5.38 -10.62
C PHE A 334 17.19 -4.98 -10.00
N TYR A 335 16.46 -4.11 -10.71
CA TYR A 335 15.14 -3.64 -10.29
C TYR A 335 14.18 -3.71 -11.46
N THR A 336 12.95 -4.14 -11.18
CA THR A 336 11.87 -4.10 -12.15
C THR A 336 10.52 -3.90 -11.48
N ALA A 337 9.58 -3.32 -12.20
CA ALA A 337 8.21 -3.20 -11.78
C ALA A 337 7.26 -3.43 -12.95
N VAL A 338 6.00 -3.70 -12.63
CA VAL A 338 4.87 -3.86 -13.55
C VAL A 338 3.62 -3.28 -12.89
N THR A 339 2.86 -2.47 -13.63
CA THR A 339 1.54 -1.98 -13.26
C THR A 339 0.52 -2.62 -14.19
N ARG A 340 -0.37 -3.46 -13.63
CA ARG A 340 -1.36 -4.19 -14.43
C ARG A 340 -2.54 -3.30 -14.84
N SER A 341 -3.28 -3.75 -15.85
CA SER A 341 -4.56 -3.14 -16.19
C SER A 341 -5.58 -3.30 -15.04
N PRO A 342 -6.46 -2.32 -14.81
CA PRO A 342 -7.47 -2.42 -13.77
C PRO A 342 -8.38 -3.63 -13.94
N SER A 343 -8.67 -4.31 -12.83
CA SER A 343 -9.60 -5.43 -12.72
C SER A 343 -10.70 -5.09 -11.73
N VAL A 344 -11.70 -5.96 -11.57
CA VAL A 344 -12.88 -5.71 -10.74
C VAL A 344 -13.14 -6.92 -9.85
N TYR A 345 -13.45 -6.67 -8.59
CA TYR A 345 -13.91 -7.71 -7.65
C TYR A 345 -15.14 -7.17 -6.91
N ARG A 346 -16.24 -7.92 -6.82
CA ARG A 346 -17.51 -7.46 -6.20
C ARG A 346 -17.88 -6.02 -6.57
N GLY A 347 -17.83 -5.66 -7.87
CA GLY A 347 -18.11 -4.31 -8.35
C GLY A 347 -17.08 -3.21 -8.01
N ASN A 348 -16.03 -3.52 -7.25
CA ASN A 348 -14.98 -2.58 -6.87
C ASN A 348 -13.78 -2.69 -7.84
N PRO A 349 -13.39 -1.59 -8.53
CA PRO A 349 -12.20 -1.60 -9.35
C PRO A 349 -10.94 -1.66 -8.49
N PHE A 350 -9.94 -2.40 -8.95
CA PHE A 350 -8.63 -2.49 -8.32
C PHE A 350 -7.52 -2.62 -9.34
N ILE A 351 -6.32 -2.19 -8.97
CA ILE A 351 -5.09 -2.32 -9.75
C ILE A 351 -4.07 -3.05 -8.90
N VAL A 352 -3.31 -3.96 -9.52
CA VAL A 352 -2.19 -4.63 -8.88
C VAL A 352 -0.89 -4.18 -9.52
N GLU A 353 0.08 -3.86 -8.68
CA GLU A 353 1.44 -3.54 -9.09
C GLU A 353 2.40 -4.48 -8.39
N ALA A 354 3.38 -4.99 -9.13
CA ALA A 354 4.44 -5.84 -8.59
C ALA A 354 5.79 -5.19 -8.87
N GLY A 355 6.65 -5.15 -7.85
CA GLY A 355 8.03 -4.72 -7.93
C GLY A 355 8.98 -5.81 -7.46
N LEU A 356 10.20 -5.82 -7.97
CA LEU A 356 11.22 -6.78 -7.59
C LEU A 356 12.59 -6.12 -7.59
N ALA A 357 13.36 -6.35 -6.53
CA ALA A 357 14.78 -6.01 -6.42
C ALA A 357 15.59 -7.28 -6.18
N TYR A 358 16.73 -7.46 -6.88
CA TYR A 358 17.55 -8.67 -6.85
C TYR A 358 19.05 -8.36 -6.77
N GLY A 359 19.78 -9.15 -5.97
CA GLY A 359 21.25 -9.10 -5.85
C GLY A 359 21.74 -8.04 -4.86
N GLY A 360 22.98 -7.59 -5.02
CA GLY A 360 23.60 -6.57 -4.16
C GLY A 360 23.86 -7.09 -2.74
N SER A 361 23.51 -6.29 -1.73
CA SER A 361 23.70 -6.63 -0.31
C SER A 361 22.58 -7.51 0.28
N LEU A 362 21.67 -8.03 -0.56
CA LEU A 362 20.60 -8.90 -0.13
C LEU A 362 21.11 -10.32 0.21
N PRO A 363 20.60 -10.95 1.29
CA PRO A 363 21.04 -12.28 1.70
C PRO A 363 20.57 -13.36 0.71
N SER A 364 21.48 -14.23 0.27
CA SER A 364 21.17 -15.31 -0.69
C SER A 364 20.47 -16.51 -0.07
N ASP A 365 20.71 -16.76 1.21
CA ASP A 365 20.33 -18.01 1.89
C ASP A 365 19.05 -17.88 2.71
N GLU A 366 18.49 -16.67 2.78
CA GLU A 366 17.25 -16.38 3.49
C GLU A 366 16.02 -16.47 2.57
N LEU A 367 14.84 -16.60 3.19
CA LEU A 367 13.58 -16.40 2.50
C LEU A 367 13.48 -14.97 1.98
N VAL A 368 12.86 -14.82 0.80
CA VAL A 368 12.69 -13.49 0.19
C VAL A 368 11.93 -12.54 1.12
N LYS A 369 12.34 -11.27 1.12
CA LYS A 369 11.63 -10.23 1.86
C LYS A 369 10.39 -9.82 1.07
N VAL A 370 9.22 -9.89 1.68
CA VAL A 370 7.94 -9.56 1.05
C VAL A 370 7.42 -8.23 1.60
N TYR A 371 7.30 -7.23 0.72
CA TYR A 371 6.68 -5.95 1.03
C TYR A 371 5.28 -5.90 0.43
N ARG A 372 4.28 -5.72 1.29
CA ARG A 372 2.87 -5.74 0.92
C ARG A 372 2.29 -4.36 1.16
N PHE A 373 1.57 -3.83 0.18
CA PHE A 373 0.97 -2.52 0.26
C PHE A 373 -0.49 -2.57 -0.18
N ALA A 374 -1.33 -1.79 0.51
CA ALA A 374 -2.70 -1.53 0.13
C ALA A 374 -2.93 -0.02 0.14
N ASN A 375 -3.38 0.56 -0.98
CA ASN A 375 -3.60 2.01 -1.13
C ASN A 375 -2.42 2.86 -0.63
N ARG A 376 -1.18 2.46 -0.98
CA ARG A 376 0.08 3.08 -0.50
C ARG A 376 0.33 3.03 1.01
N VAL A 377 -0.32 2.13 1.72
CA VAL A 377 -0.07 1.85 3.15
C VAL A 377 0.66 0.51 3.28
N PRO A 378 1.81 0.45 3.96
CA PRO A 378 2.50 -0.80 4.25
C PRO A 378 1.71 -1.73 5.17
N LEU A 379 1.74 -3.04 4.87
CA LEU A 379 1.12 -4.09 5.69
C LEU A 379 2.21 -4.96 6.32
N LEU A 380 2.46 -4.81 7.63
CA LEU A 380 3.57 -5.48 8.32
C LEU A 380 3.17 -6.77 9.05
N TYR A 381 1.93 -6.87 9.57
CA TYR A 381 1.50 -8.05 10.32
C TYR A 381 0.66 -9.02 9.49
N GLN A 382 0.43 -10.23 10.04
CA GLN A 382 -0.44 -11.25 9.45
C GLN A 382 -0.04 -11.67 8.02
N LEU A 383 1.26 -11.89 7.80
CA LEU A 383 1.81 -12.34 6.51
C LEU A 383 1.08 -13.60 6.00
N SER A 384 0.89 -14.61 6.85
CA SER A 384 0.29 -15.90 6.46
C SER A 384 -1.17 -15.82 6.04
N ALA A 385 -1.94 -14.87 6.59
CA ALA A 385 -3.36 -14.67 6.28
C ALA A 385 -3.58 -13.81 5.02
N CYS A 386 -2.50 -13.28 4.42
CA CYS A 386 -2.61 -12.33 3.33
C CYS A 386 -2.66 -13.00 1.95
N ALA A 387 -3.60 -12.55 1.10
CA ALA A 387 -3.69 -12.98 -0.29
C ALA A 387 -2.41 -12.75 -1.10
N THR A 388 -1.65 -11.69 -0.82
CA THR A 388 -0.38 -11.41 -1.51
C THR A 388 0.68 -12.45 -1.19
N THR A 389 0.90 -12.79 0.09
CA THR A 389 1.83 -13.84 0.52
C THR A 389 1.46 -15.20 -0.08
N LYS A 390 0.17 -15.55 -0.04
CA LYS A 390 -0.34 -16.77 -0.68
C LYS A 390 -0.07 -16.78 -2.19
N SER A 391 -0.25 -15.65 -2.86
CA SER A 391 0.02 -15.52 -4.31
C SER A 391 1.51 -15.65 -4.64
N ILE A 392 2.39 -15.12 -3.79
CA ILE A 392 3.85 -15.29 -3.92
C ILE A 392 4.25 -16.74 -3.72
N ALA A 393 3.78 -17.38 -2.65
CA ALA A 393 4.10 -18.78 -2.33
C ALA A 393 3.57 -19.78 -3.39
N THR A 394 2.43 -19.48 -4.02
CA THR A 394 1.83 -20.33 -5.07
C THR A 394 2.38 -20.06 -6.47
N THR A 395 3.19 -19.01 -6.65
CA THR A 395 3.91 -18.75 -7.90
C THR A 395 5.16 -19.63 -7.97
N SER A 396 5.40 -20.28 -9.11
CA SER A 396 6.53 -21.20 -9.30
C SER A 396 7.83 -20.45 -9.63
N TRP A 397 8.52 -19.94 -8.60
CA TRP A 397 9.73 -19.12 -8.77
C TRP A 397 10.96 -19.89 -9.25
N ARG A 398 10.95 -21.22 -9.14
CA ARG A 398 11.97 -22.11 -9.75
C ARG A 398 12.12 -21.85 -11.24
N ASN A 399 11.03 -21.57 -11.94
CA ASN A 399 11.03 -21.26 -13.38
C ASN A 399 11.72 -19.91 -13.70
N TYR A 400 11.95 -19.08 -12.68
CA TYR A 400 12.56 -17.77 -12.79
C TYR A 400 13.95 -17.71 -12.15
N GLY A 401 14.52 -18.85 -11.73
CA GLY A 401 15.89 -18.93 -11.23
C GLY A 401 16.05 -18.79 -9.71
N LEU A 402 14.96 -18.85 -8.92
CA LEU A 402 15.02 -18.85 -7.46
C LEU A 402 14.82 -20.26 -6.88
N SER A 403 15.44 -20.52 -5.73
CA SER A 403 15.16 -21.73 -4.97
C SER A 403 13.81 -21.59 -4.26
N GLN A 404 13.03 -22.67 -4.17
CA GLN A 404 11.72 -22.62 -3.50
C GLN A 404 11.28 -24.02 -3.10
N SER A 405 10.86 -24.23 -1.86
CA SER A 405 10.21 -25.47 -1.42
C SER A 405 8.72 -25.47 -1.75
N LYS A 406 8.09 -26.65 -1.88
CA LYS A 406 6.69 -26.74 -2.30
C LYS A 406 5.77 -26.01 -1.31
N GLY A 407 5.04 -25.01 -1.79
CA GLY A 407 4.09 -24.22 -0.99
C GLY A 407 4.73 -23.19 -0.04
N ALA A 408 6.05 -23.03 -0.07
CA ALA A 408 6.77 -22.03 0.72
C ALA A 408 7.09 -20.79 -0.10
N LEU A 409 7.51 -19.72 0.58
CA LEU A 409 8.13 -18.57 -0.07
C LEU A 409 9.46 -19.02 -0.73
N PRO A 410 9.85 -18.39 -1.85
CA PRO A 410 11.17 -18.64 -2.43
C PRO A 410 12.29 -18.17 -1.47
N ALA A 411 13.47 -18.71 -1.67
CA ALA A 411 14.72 -18.30 -1.04
C ALA A 411 15.65 -17.70 -2.10
N GLY A 412 16.37 -16.66 -1.70
CA GLY A 412 17.27 -15.93 -2.59
C GLY A 412 17.38 -14.44 -2.24
N PRO A 413 18.35 -13.73 -2.85
CA PRO A 413 18.64 -12.33 -2.59
C PRO A 413 17.62 -11.44 -3.31
N VAL A 414 16.35 -11.53 -2.91
CA VAL A 414 15.22 -10.86 -3.56
C VAL A 414 14.34 -10.15 -2.54
N VAL A 415 13.94 -8.93 -2.89
CA VAL A 415 12.79 -8.23 -2.29
C VAL A 415 11.64 -8.22 -3.29
N ILE A 416 10.48 -8.71 -2.88
CA ILE A 416 9.25 -8.70 -3.69
C ILE A 416 8.30 -7.68 -3.11
N LEU A 417 7.89 -6.72 -3.91
CA LEU A 417 6.89 -5.71 -3.60
C LEU A 417 5.58 -6.07 -4.30
N VAL A 418 4.47 -6.06 -3.57
CA VAL A 418 3.12 -6.16 -4.16
C VAL A 418 2.25 -5.05 -3.59
N HIS A 419 1.68 -4.24 -4.47
CA HIS A 419 0.74 -3.18 -4.14
C HIS A 419 -0.62 -3.46 -4.75
N ILE A 420 -1.67 -3.34 -3.94
CA ILE A 420 -3.06 -3.28 -4.42
C ILE A 420 -3.59 -1.87 -4.20
N ALA A 421 -4.13 -1.25 -5.25
CA ALA A 421 -4.88 -0.01 -5.15
C ALA A 421 -6.34 -0.30 -5.44
N SER A 422 -7.25 0.11 -4.55
CA SER A 422 -8.70 -0.02 -4.76
C SER A 422 -9.47 1.02 -3.95
N VAL A 423 -10.68 1.32 -4.40
CA VAL A 423 -11.62 2.17 -3.67
C VAL A 423 -11.98 1.58 -2.32
N TRP A 424 -12.15 0.26 -2.29
CA TRP A 424 -12.36 -0.51 -1.08
C TRP A 424 -11.37 -1.66 -1.13
N VAL A 425 -10.55 -1.84 -0.10
CA VAL A 425 -9.63 -2.98 -0.01
C VAL A 425 -10.26 -4.00 0.91
N PRO A 426 -10.40 -5.28 0.51
CA PRO A 426 -11.06 -6.26 1.32
C PRO A 426 -10.10 -6.78 2.38
N PHE A 427 -10.09 -6.15 3.55
CA PHE A 427 -9.29 -6.60 4.68
C PHE A 427 -9.95 -7.77 5.40
N THR A 428 -9.13 -8.64 6.00
CA THR A 428 -9.58 -9.77 6.83
C THR A 428 -10.05 -9.35 8.22
N SER A 429 -9.65 -8.16 8.67
CA SER A 429 -9.99 -7.58 9.97
C SER A 429 -9.98 -6.05 9.91
N GLU A 430 -10.62 -5.43 10.90
CA GLU A 430 -10.70 -3.96 11.04
C GLU A 430 -9.34 -3.29 11.30
N SER A 431 -8.35 -4.05 11.75
CA SER A 431 -6.96 -3.57 11.91
C SER A 431 -6.22 -3.40 10.58
N LYS A 432 -6.78 -3.88 9.46
CA LYS A 432 -6.27 -3.69 8.08
C LYS A 432 -4.87 -4.26 7.82
N GLU A 433 -4.54 -5.41 8.38
CA GLU A 433 -3.19 -6.01 8.29
C GLU A 433 -3.01 -6.97 7.11
N ALA A 434 -4.11 -7.56 6.62
CA ALA A 434 -4.07 -8.56 5.56
C ALA A 434 -5.27 -8.47 4.64
N ILE A 435 -4.99 -8.52 3.33
CA ILE A 435 -5.98 -8.61 2.25
C ILE A 435 -6.57 -10.03 2.19
N ALA A 436 -7.89 -10.11 2.09
CA ALA A 436 -8.66 -11.35 2.02
C ALA A 436 -8.50 -12.11 0.70
N HIS A 437 -8.79 -13.40 0.72
CA HIS A 437 -8.55 -14.34 -0.37
C HIS A 437 -9.68 -14.37 -1.42
N TYR A 438 -9.80 -13.30 -2.21
CA TYR A 438 -10.69 -13.30 -3.36
C TYR A 438 -10.01 -13.92 -4.60
N PRO A 439 -10.67 -14.84 -5.35
CA PRO A 439 -10.09 -15.47 -6.53
C PRO A 439 -9.60 -14.47 -7.59
N GLU A 440 -10.36 -13.40 -7.83
CA GLU A 440 -10.05 -12.35 -8.79
C GLU A 440 -8.77 -11.60 -8.41
N ILE A 441 -8.62 -11.29 -7.12
CA ILE A 441 -7.44 -10.60 -6.58
C ILE A 441 -6.21 -11.50 -6.66
N ILE A 442 -6.32 -12.76 -6.22
CA ILE A 442 -5.21 -13.73 -6.25
C ILE A 442 -4.75 -13.98 -7.69
N LYS A 443 -5.69 -14.13 -8.63
CA LYS A 443 -5.39 -14.31 -10.05
C LYS A 443 -4.58 -13.13 -10.58
N GLU A 444 -5.00 -11.90 -10.33
CA GLU A 444 -4.32 -10.73 -10.88
C GLU A 444 -2.94 -10.50 -10.23
N ILE A 445 -2.81 -10.75 -8.91
CA ILE A 445 -1.49 -10.74 -8.24
C ILE A 445 -0.56 -11.76 -8.86
N LYS A 446 -1.03 -12.99 -9.10
CA LYS A 446 -0.20 -14.04 -9.72
C LYS A 446 0.26 -13.63 -11.12
N LEU A 447 -0.60 -13.02 -11.92
CA LEU A 447 -0.23 -12.54 -13.26
C LEU A 447 0.85 -11.43 -13.19
N ALA A 448 0.70 -10.47 -12.28
CA ALA A 448 1.70 -9.43 -12.04
C ALA A 448 3.07 -10.03 -11.62
N LEU A 449 3.05 -10.98 -10.68
CA LEU A 449 4.25 -11.67 -10.18
C LEU A 449 4.95 -12.49 -11.27
N GLN A 450 4.19 -13.16 -12.14
CA GLN A 450 4.75 -13.88 -13.28
C GLN A 450 5.44 -12.95 -14.27
N GLU A 451 4.92 -11.73 -14.46
CA GLU A 451 5.50 -10.76 -15.38
C GLU A 451 6.86 -10.24 -14.87
N VAL A 452 6.95 -9.84 -13.60
CA VAL A 452 8.24 -9.48 -12.98
C VAL A 452 9.18 -10.69 -12.87
N GLY A 453 8.65 -11.89 -12.62
CA GLY A 453 9.41 -13.13 -12.60
C GLY A 453 10.06 -13.47 -13.94
N ARG A 454 9.37 -13.25 -15.07
CA ARG A 454 9.95 -13.41 -16.41
C ARG A 454 11.13 -12.45 -16.64
N LYS A 455 10.98 -11.18 -16.24
CA LYS A 455 12.05 -10.16 -16.34
C LYS A 455 13.26 -10.56 -15.48
N LEU A 456 13.04 -11.00 -14.23
CA LEU A 456 14.10 -11.52 -13.35
C LEU A 456 14.81 -12.74 -13.95
N GLY A 457 14.05 -13.74 -14.41
CA GLY A 457 14.63 -14.95 -14.99
C GLY A 457 15.49 -14.66 -16.22
N SER A 458 15.12 -13.65 -17.02
CA SER A 458 15.95 -13.19 -18.13
C SER A 458 17.27 -12.58 -17.65
N HIS A 459 17.24 -11.78 -16.59
CA HIS A 459 18.44 -11.18 -16.00
C HIS A 459 19.38 -12.27 -15.42
N ILE A 460 18.86 -13.20 -14.61
CA ILE A 460 19.64 -14.29 -14.02
C ILE A 460 20.29 -15.15 -15.11
N ARG A 461 19.53 -15.55 -16.14
CA ARG A 461 20.08 -16.34 -17.27
C ARG A 461 21.19 -15.59 -18.00
N LYS A 462 21.06 -14.27 -18.19
CA LYS A 462 22.10 -13.44 -18.81
C LYS A 462 23.37 -13.43 -17.96
N ASN A 463 23.25 -13.28 -16.63
CA ASN A 463 24.40 -13.28 -15.72
C ASN A 463 25.08 -14.66 -15.65
N VAL A 464 24.30 -15.75 -15.57
CA VAL A 464 24.84 -17.11 -15.59
C VAL A 464 25.59 -17.38 -16.89
N LYS A 465 25.03 -16.98 -18.04
CA LYS A 465 25.70 -17.10 -19.34
C LYS A 465 27.01 -16.31 -19.39
N ALA A 466 27.00 -15.07 -18.91
CA ALA A 466 28.21 -14.24 -18.85
C ALA A 466 29.29 -14.85 -17.94
N LYS A 467 28.90 -15.42 -16.79
CA LYS A 467 29.82 -16.13 -15.89
C LYS A 467 30.43 -17.37 -16.54
N GLN A 468 29.62 -18.20 -17.19
CA GLN A 468 30.10 -19.39 -17.92
C GLN A 468 31.04 -19.02 -19.06
N GLN A 469 30.77 -17.94 -19.79
CA GLN A 469 31.64 -17.43 -20.85
C GLN A 469 32.98 -16.96 -20.29
N LYS A 470 32.97 -16.25 -19.15
CA LYS A 470 34.19 -15.82 -18.46
C LYS A 470 35.01 -17.00 -17.93
N GLU A 471 34.36 -17.99 -17.31
CA GLU A 471 35.02 -19.21 -16.84
C GLU A 471 35.66 -19.99 -17.99
N ARG A 472 34.94 -20.12 -19.12
CA ARG A 472 35.47 -20.74 -20.34
C ARG A 472 36.67 -19.99 -20.90
N ALA A 473 36.64 -18.66 -20.91
CA ALA A 473 37.77 -17.83 -21.34
C ALA A 473 39.00 -18.02 -20.43
N ASN A 474 38.80 -17.98 -19.11
CA ASN A 474 39.87 -18.22 -18.13
C ASN A 474 40.46 -19.64 -18.27
N LEU A 475 39.61 -20.63 -18.58
CA LEU A 475 40.05 -21.99 -18.82
C LEU A 475 40.94 -22.07 -20.06
N PHE A 476 40.55 -21.45 -21.18
CA PHE A 476 41.40 -21.37 -22.37
C PHE A 476 42.75 -20.69 -22.07
N GLU A 477 42.75 -19.58 -21.34
CA GLU A 477 43.98 -18.88 -20.95
C GLU A 477 44.94 -19.78 -20.17
N LYS A 478 44.43 -20.61 -19.25
CA LYS A 478 45.23 -21.59 -18.51
C LYS A 478 45.79 -22.71 -19.38
N TYR A 479 45.07 -23.16 -20.40
CA TYR A 479 45.50 -24.26 -21.29
C TYR A 479 46.41 -23.80 -22.44
N ILE A 480 46.44 -22.50 -22.78
CA ILE A 480 47.28 -21.95 -23.85
C ILE A 480 48.76 -22.38 -23.74
N PRO A 481 49.42 -22.31 -22.56
CA PRO A 481 50.83 -22.70 -22.43
C PRO A 481 51.10 -24.19 -22.69
N GLU A 482 50.17 -25.07 -22.33
CA GLU A 482 50.27 -26.52 -22.58
C GLU A 482 50.04 -26.85 -24.06
N VAL A 483 48.98 -26.28 -24.64
CA VAL A 483 48.67 -26.46 -26.07
C VAL A 483 49.82 -25.93 -26.93
N SER A 484 50.41 -24.79 -26.56
CA SER A 484 51.58 -24.23 -27.24
C SER A 484 52.82 -25.12 -27.13
N SER A 485 53.00 -25.81 -25.99
CA SER A 485 54.09 -26.77 -25.80
C SER A 485 53.93 -28.00 -26.70
N SER A 486 52.73 -28.56 -26.76
CA SER A 486 52.41 -29.71 -27.61
C SER A 486 52.48 -29.37 -29.10
N LEU A 487 51.95 -28.21 -29.50
CA LEU A 487 52.03 -27.73 -30.89
C LEU A 487 53.47 -27.44 -31.31
N SER A 488 54.29 -26.84 -30.44
CA SER A 488 55.71 -26.59 -30.70
C SER A 488 56.49 -27.88 -30.97
N LYS A 489 56.20 -28.95 -30.22
CA LYS A 489 56.80 -30.28 -30.43
C LYS A 489 56.38 -30.93 -31.76
N LEU A 490 55.16 -30.68 -32.23
CA LEU A 490 54.61 -31.27 -33.46
C LEU A 490 54.98 -30.49 -34.72
N SER A 491 54.99 -29.15 -34.66
CA SER A 491 55.24 -28.29 -35.83
C SER A 491 56.70 -27.90 -36.01
N GLY A 492 57.54 -28.05 -34.99
CA GLY A 492 58.93 -27.57 -34.99
C GLY A 492 59.07 -26.06 -34.81
N GLU A 493 57.97 -25.31 -34.66
CA GLU A 493 58.01 -23.88 -34.39
C GLU A 493 58.27 -23.54 -32.92
N LYS A 494 58.83 -22.34 -32.65
CA LYS A 494 59.12 -21.88 -31.29
C LYS A 494 57.84 -21.64 -30.50
N LYS A 495 57.72 -22.27 -29.33
CA LYS A 495 56.59 -22.15 -28.38
C LYS A 495 56.07 -20.72 -28.17
N TYR A 496 56.98 -19.75 -28.05
CA TYR A 496 56.62 -18.34 -27.84
C TYR A 496 55.75 -17.75 -28.96
N ILE A 497 56.04 -18.11 -30.22
CA ILE A 497 55.31 -17.59 -31.40
C ILE A 497 53.87 -18.15 -31.44
N ILE A 498 53.73 -19.45 -31.14
CA ILE A 498 52.44 -20.14 -31.11
C ILE A 498 51.58 -19.59 -29.95
N GLN A 499 52.20 -19.40 -28.78
CA GLN A 499 51.53 -18.85 -27.61
C GLN A 499 51.03 -17.42 -27.88
N GLU A 500 51.85 -16.55 -28.44
CA GLU A 500 51.45 -15.18 -28.76
C GLU A 500 50.31 -15.13 -29.79
N CYS A 501 50.31 -16.04 -30.78
CA CYS A 501 49.22 -16.17 -31.75
C CYS A 501 47.91 -16.63 -31.10
N LEU A 502 47.97 -17.60 -30.19
CA LEU A 502 46.80 -18.10 -29.46
C LEU A 502 46.23 -17.05 -28.50
N GLU A 503 47.09 -16.31 -27.80
CA GLU A 503 46.69 -15.20 -26.94
C GLU A 503 46.06 -14.04 -27.74
N LYS A 504 46.62 -13.70 -28.92
CA LYS A 504 46.03 -12.71 -29.83
C LYS A 504 44.66 -13.16 -30.35
N LYS A 505 44.50 -14.43 -30.72
CA LYS A 505 43.19 -14.98 -31.13
C LYS A 505 42.19 -14.94 -29.98
N LEU A 506 42.59 -15.36 -28.77
CA LEU A 506 41.74 -15.31 -27.59
C LEU A 506 41.31 -13.87 -27.30
N LYS A 507 42.22 -12.89 -27.32
CA LYS A 507 41.89 -11.46 -27.12
C LYS A 507 40.95 -10.90 -28.20
N LYS A 508 41.05 -11.36 -29.44
CA LYS A 508 40.19 -10.94 -30.55
C LYS A 508 38.78 -11.53 -30.46
N GLU A 509 38.67 -12.77 -29.96
CA GLU A 509 37.38 -13.45 -29.79
C GLU A 509 36.75 -13.22 -28.41
N LEU A 510 37.52 -12.77 -27.41
CA LEU A 510 37.04 -12.48 -26.05
C LEU A 510 35.80 -11.57 -26.01
N PRO A 511 35.73 -10.45 -26.77
CA PRO A 511 34.55 -9.58 -26.77
C PRO A 511 33.32 -10.26 -27.39
N ILE A 512 33.55 -11.09 -28.41
CA ILE A 512 32.51 -11.87 -29.10
C ILE A 512 32.00 -12.99 -28.19
N LEU A 513 32.91 -13.63 -27.44
CA LEU A 513 32.63 -14.69 -26.47
C LEU A 513 31.93 -14.17 -25.21
N LEU A 514 32.20 -12.93 -24.77
CA LEU A 514 31.56 -12.29 -23.61
C LEU A 514 30.20 -11.63 -23.94
N GLY A 515 29.79 -11.65 -25.21
CA GLY A 515 28.45 -11.19 -25.62
C GLY A 515 28.29 -9.68 -25.82
N ASP A 516 29.38 -8.94 -26.03
CA ASP A 516 29.31 -7.54 -26.50
C ASP A 516 28.94 -7.52 -28.00
N ILE A 517 27.67 -7.72 -28.30
CA ILE A 517 27.11 -7.58 -29.66
C ILE A 517 26.76 -6.11 -29.98
N ASN A 518 26.78 -5.21 -28.99
CA ASN A 518 26.44 -3.80 -29.22
C ASN A 518 27.65 -2.95 -29.61
N LYS A 519 28.08 -3.04 -30.87
CA LYS A 519 28.78 -1.92 -31.55
C LYS A 519 28.87 -2.00 -33.09
N LYS A 520 28.21 -2.95 -33.76
CA LYS A 520 28.28 -3.08 -35.22
C LYS A 520 27.08 -2.54 -36.02
N ASP A 521 25.96 -2.18 -35.39
CA ASP A 521 24.74 -1.82 -36.14
C ASP A 521 24.46 -0.32 -36.31
N GLU A 522 25.34 0.60 -35.88
CA GLU A 522 25.13 2.06 -36.08
C GLU A 522 25.92 2.69 -37.24
N LYS A 523 26.57 1.90 -38.11
CA LYS A 523 27.26 2.44 -39.31
C LYS A 523 26.69 1.96 -40.64
N GLY A 524 25.45 1.48 -40.64
CA GLY A 524 24.82 0.82 -41.78
C GLY A 524 23.52 1.46 -42.30
N THR A 525 23.41 2.79 -42.31
CA THR A 525 22.34 3.47 -43.09
C THR A 525 22.87 4.80 -43.64
N THR A 526 23.58 4.69 -44.77
CA THR A 526 23.48 5.50 -46.01
C THR A 526 22.59 6.75 -45.93
N LYS A 527 23.07 7.98 -46.17
CA LYS A 527 23.50 8.53 -47.48
C LYS A 527 22.66 7.98 -48.64
N GLY A 528 21.59 8.70 -48.95
CA GLY A 528 20.70 8.53 -50.10
C GLY A 528 19.63 9.58 -49.97
#